data_AF-A0A258EGL2-F1
#
_entry.id   AF-A0A258EGL2-F1
#
_cell.length_a   1.000
_cell.length_b   1.000
_cell.length_c   1.000
_cell.angle_alpha   90.00
_cell.angle_beta   90.00
_cell.angle_gamma   90.00
#
_symmetry.space_group_name_H-M   'P 1'
#
loop_
_entity.id
_entity.type
_entity.pdbx_description
1 polymer ?
#
loop_
_entity_poly.entity_id
_entity_poly.type
_entity_poly.pdbx_seq_one_letter_code
_entity_poly.pdbx_strand_id
1 'polypeptide(L)'
;MRFPLFIAVSFVLGGCVATLPAPPPAAPTAAVAPAQPPRVAAETFLSVVAQVEPVAERYCRSRGVAPNCDFRIVVDDRRGQPPNAFQTLDRRGRPVIGFTLTLIADARNADELAFVLGHEAAHHIAGHIPKRQDQALSGALLAGALAQASGLSAEEVRAAQNIGAEVAARSYSREFELEADALGAEIALLAGYDPVLGAGFFDRLPDPGDRFLGTHPPNAERKALVAATVRRLRGS
;
A
#
# COMPACT_ATOMS: atom_id res chain seq x y z
N MET A 1 -34.28 68.55 28.00
CA MET A 1 -33.53 67.62 27.11
C MET A 1 -33.51 66.27 27.81
N ARG A 2 -34.30 65.29 27.33
CA ARG A 2 -34.44 63.95 27.93
C ARG A 2 -33.78 62.94 26.98
N PHE A 3 -32.69 62.32 27.41
CA PHE A 3 -32.01 61.25 26.67
C PHE A 3 -32.75 59.93 26.86
N PRO A 4 -33.01 59.12 25.80
CA PRO A 4 -33.50 57.77 25.98
C PRO A 4 -32.34 56.82 26.31
N LEU A 5 -32.54 56.02 27.35
CA LEU A 5 -31.65 54.96 27.80
C LEU A 5 -31.82 53.73 26.88
N PHE A 6 -30.84 53.44 26.03
CA PHE A 6 -30.79 52.16 25.31
C PHE A 6 -30.20 51.08 26.23
N ILE A 7 -31.03 50.12 26.63
CA ILE A 7 -30.58 48.91 27.32
C ILE A 7 -30.13 47.92 26.24
N ALA A 8 -28.82 47.71 26.13
CA ALA A 8 -28.25 46.63 25.35
C ALA A 8 -28.35 45.32 26.17
N VAL A 9 -29.21 44.41 25.74
CA VAL A 9 -29.29 43.04 26.28
C VAL A 9 -28.19 42.21 25.63
N SER A 10 -27.11 41.96 26.35
CA SER A 10 -26.06 41.03 25.92
C SER A 10 -26.51 39.59 26.18
N PHE A 11 -26.81 38.85 25.11
CA PHE A 11 -26.98 37.39 25.18
C PHE A 11 -25.61 36.73 25.37
N VAL A 12 -25.37 36.15 26.55
CA VAL A 12 -24.20 35.31 26.81
C VAL A 12 -24.53 33.90 26.34
N LEU A 13 -23.97 33.49 25.20
CA LEU A 13 -23.97 32.10 24.75
C LEU A 13 -22.93 31.32 25.59
N GLY A 14 -23.39 30.56 26.58
CA GLY A 14 -22.57 29.58 27.29
C GLY A 14 -22.32 28.36 26.42
N GLY A 15 -21.14 28.27 25.80
CA GLY A 15 -20.68 27.07 25.12
C GLY A 15 -20.15 26.05 26.14
N CYS A 16 -20.81 24.89 26.26
CA CYS A 16 -20.25 23.75 26.99
C CYS A 16 -19.09 23.16 26.17
N VAL A 17 -17.85 23.40 26.60
CA VAL A 17 -16.68 22.65 26.10
C VAL A 17 -16.70 21.28 26.78
N ALA A 18 -17.15 20.27 26.05
CA ALA A 18 -16.93 18.88 26.44
C ALA A 18 -15.43 18.58 26.27
N THR A 19 -14.70 18.50 27.39
CA THR A 19 -13.33 18.02 27.40
C THR A 19 -13.36 16.52 27.10
N LEU A 20 -13.03 16.13 25.86
CA LEU A 20 -12.76 14.72 25.57
C LEU A 20 -11.52 14.28 26.35
N PRO A 21 -11.53 13.11 26.99
CA PRO A 21 -10.35 12.57 27.65
C PRO A 21 -9.22 12.44 26.63
N ALA A 22 -8.02 12.84 27.04
CA ALA A 22 -6.83 12.72 26.19
C ALA A 22 -6.70 11.26 25.71
N PRO A 23 -6.35 11.03 24.42
CA PRO A 23 -6.07 9.69 23.95
C PRO A 23 -4.98 9.06 24.82
N PRO A 24 -5.09 7.77 25.15
CA PRO A 24 -4.06 7.09 25.92
C PRO A 24 -2.70 7.23 25.22
N PRO A 25 -1.60 7.36 25.98
CA PRO A 25 -0.27 7.43 25.37
C PRO A 25 -0.08 6.23 24.45
N ALA A 26 0.43 6.50 23.25
CA ALA A 26 0.78 5.46 22.30
C ALA A 26 1.61 4.38 23.00
N ALA A 27 1.24 3.12 22.83
CA ALA A 27 1.98 2.01 23.39
C ALA A 27 3.46 2.15 23.00
N PRO A 28 4.41 1.85 23.91
CA PRO A 28 5.82 1.91 23.58
C PRO A 28 6.06 1.05 22.34
N THR A 29 6.56 1.67 21.27
CA THR A 29 7.02 0.98 20.06
C THR A 29 7.95 -0.14 20.51
N ALA A 30 7.55 -1.39 20.24
CA ALA A 30 8.42 -2.54 20.44
C ALA A 30 9.78 -2.21 19.81
N ALA A 31 10.87 -2.43 20.56
CA ALA A 31 12.20 -2.15 20.07
C ALA A 31 12.39 -2.83 18.71
N VAL A 32 12.67 -2.03 17.67
CA VAL A 32 12.91 -2.54 16.32
C VAL A 32 14.04 -3.55 16.40
N ALA A 33 13.78 -4.80 16.00
CA ALA A 33 14.81 -5.82 15.98
C ALA A 33 16.00 -5.36 15.12
N PRO A 34 17.24 -5.73 15.50
CA PRO A 34 18.42 -5.30 14.76
C PRO A 34 18.43 -5.89 13.34
N ALA A 35 19.15 -5.22 12.43
CA ALA A 35 19.37 -5.72 11.08
C ALA A 35 20.11 -7.07 11.10
N GLN A 36 19.73 -7.97 10.20
CA GLN A 36 20.44 -9.24 10.02
C GLN A 36 21.74 -9.04 9.23
N PRO A 37 22.77 -9.88 9.46
CA PRO A 37 23.92 -9.93 8.57
C PRO A 37 23.49 -10.28 7.13
N PRO A 38 24.13 -9.74 6.08
CA PRO A 38 23.67 -9.93 4.69
C PRO A 38 23.48 -11.39 4.26
N ARG A 39 24.37 -12.30 4.71
CA ARG A 39 24.24 -13.74 4.44
C ARG A 39 22.97 -14.33 5.06
N VAL A 40 22.69 -14.00 6.31
CA VAL A 40 21.50 -14.48 7.04
C VAL A 40 20.23 -13.92 6.41
N ALA A 41 20.25 -12.65 5.99
CA ALA A 41 19.13 -12.03 5.29
C ALA A 41 18.84 -12.73 3.96
N ALA A 42 19.88 -13.08 3.19
CA ALA A 42 19.72 -13.83 1.94
C ALA A 42 19.19 -15.25 2.17
N GLU A 43 19.72 -15.98 3.15
CA GLU A 43 19.24 -17.32 3.53
C GLU A 43 17.78 -17.28 4.01
N THR A 44 17.42 -16.27 4.81
CA THR A 44 16.05 -16.01 5.26
C THR A 44 15.12 -15.74 4.07
N PHE A 45 15.53 -14.86 3.15
CA PHE A 45 14.76 -14.55 1.94
C PHE A 45 14.49 -15.79 1.08
N LEU A 46 15.52 -16.60 0.82
CA LEU A 46 15.35 -17.84 0.03
C LEU A 46 14.39 -18.82 0.71
N SER A 47 14.45 -18.96 2.04
CA SER A 47 13.51 -19.78 2.80
C SER A 47 12.08 -19.26 2.69
N VAL A 48 11.90 -17.94 2.80
CA VAL A 48 10.60 -17.27 2.63
C VAL A 48 10.03 -17.50 1.23
N VAL A 49 10.82 -17.31 0.16
CA VAL A 49 10.37 -17.57 -1.21
C VAL A 49 9.89 -19.01 -1.35
N ALA A 50 10.69 -19.98 -0.87
CA ALA A 50 10.36 -21.40 -0.98
C ALA A 50 9.05 -21.79 -0.26
N GLN A 51 8.66 -21.07 0.80
CA GLN A 51 7.41 -21.33 1.54
C GLN A 51 6.22 -20.56 0.97
N VAL A 52 6.41 -19.28 0.64
CA VAL A 52 5.32 -18.37 0.24
C VAL A 52 4.93 -18.55 -1.22
N GLU A 53 5.88 -18.75 -2.14
CA GLU A 53 5.60 -18.88 -3.58
C GLU A 53 4.54 -19.95 -3.87
N PRO A 54 4.69 -21.24 -3.47
CA PRO A 54 3.70 -22.26 -3.79
C PRO A 54 2.33 -21.99 -3.15
N VAL A 55 2.28 -21.27 -2.03
CA VAL A 55 1.02 -20.84 -1.38
C VAL A 55 0.35 -19.75 -2.22
N ALA A 56 1.10 -18.73 -2.62
CA ALA A 56 0.63 -17.64 -3.47
C ALA A 56 0.12 -18.16 -4.81
N GLU A 57 0.80 -19.12 -5.44
CA GLU A 57 0.34 -19.74 -6.68
C GLU A 57 -0.98 -20.50 -6.51
N ARG A 58 -1.12 -21.29 -5.43
CA ARG A 58 -2.38 -22.00 -5.14
C ARG A 58 -3.51 -21.01 -4.89
N TYR A 59 -3.24 -19.96 -4.11
CA TYR A 59 -4.19 -18.90 -3.82
C TYR A 59 -4.62 -18.15 -5.10
N CYS A 60 -3.66 -17.84 -5.97
CA CYS A 60 -3.90 -17.25 -7.29
C CYS A 60 -4.85 -18.12 -8.13
N ARG A 61 -4.56 -19.42 -8.24
CA ARG A 61 -5.38 -20.37 -8.98
C ARG A 61 -6.79 -20.51 -8.38
N SER A 62 -6.95 -20.50 -7.06
CA SER A 62 -8.26 -20.59 -6.41
C SER A 62 -9.12 -19.34 -6.60
N ARG A 63 -8.50 -18.15 -6.69
CA ARG A 63 -9.20 -16.89 -6.97
C ARG A 63 -9.72 -16.82 -8.40
N GLY A 64 -8.99 -17.39 -9.37
CA GLY A 64 -9.40 -17.45 -10.77
C GLY A 64 -9.45 -16.10 -11.50
N VAL A 65 -8.90 -15.03 -10.90
CA VAL A 65 -8.88 -13.68 -11.48
C VAL A 65 -7.68 -13.49 -12.42
N ALA A 66 -6.49 -13.89 -11.99
CA ALA A 66 -5.27 -13.73 -12.77
C ALA A 66 -5.09 -14.88 -13.79
N PRO A 67 -4.71 -14.60 -15.04
CA PRO A 67 -4.62 -15.62 -16.10
C PRO A 67 -3.39 -16.52 -15.99
N ASN A 68 -2.34 -16.04 -15.31
CA ASN A 68 -1.09 -16.76 -15.12
C ASN A 68 -0.69 -16.66 -13.65
N CYS A 69 -0.46 -17.80 -13.00
CA CYS A 69 -0.10 -17.88 -11.59
C CYS A 69 1.32 -18.43 -11.36
N ASP A 70 2.14 -18.58 -12.41
CA ASP A 70 3.54 -19.02 -12.32
C ASP A 70 4.43 -17.81 -11.97
N PHE A 71 4.58 -17.52 -10.68
CA PHE A 71 5.38 -16.39 -10.24
C PHE A 71 6.86 -16.58 -10.58
N ARG A 72 7.55 -15.49 -10.89
CA ARG A 72 9.01 -15.45 -10.99
C ARG A 72 9.53 -14.45 -9.99
N ILE A 73 10.11 -14.95 -8.90
CA ILE A 73 10.72 -14.09 -7.89
C ILE A 73 12.17 -13.80 -8.32
N VAL A 74 12.55 -12.53 -8.33
CA VAL A 74 13.88 -12.07 -8.75
C VAL A 74 14.47 -11.11 -7.73
N VAL A 75 15.80 -11.09 -7.66
CA VAL A 75 16.55 -10.11 -6.87
C VAL A 75 17.20 -9.11 -7.83
N ASP A 76 16.98 -7.82 -7.57
CA ASP A 76 17.70 -6.73 -8.20
C ASP A 76 19.00 -6.48 -7.44
N ASP A 77 20.09 -6.96 -8.03
CA ASP A 77 21.45 -6.92 -7.47
C ASP A 77 22.26 -5.68 -7.90
N ARG A 78 21.63 -4.75 -8.64
CA ARG A 78 22.27 -3.49 -9.03
C ARG A 78 22.67 -2.70 -7.79
N ARG A 79 23.89 -2.17 -7.81
CA ARG A 79 24.44 -1.38 -6.69
C ARG A 79 23.69 -0.06 -6.53
N GLY A 80 23.48 0.35 -5.28
CA GLY A 80 22.91 1.66 -4.94
C GLY A 80 21.39 1.75 -5.08
N GLN A 81 20.69 0.64 -5.32
CA GLN A 81 19.23 0.63 -5.37
C GLN A 81 18.64 0.88 -3.97
N PRO A 82 17.62 1.76 -3.84
CA PRO A 82 16.93 1.94 -2.56
C PRO A 82 16.15 0.67 -2.17
N PRO A 83 15.76 0.51 -0.89
CA PRO A 83 14.88 -0.57 -0.46
C PRO A 83 13.58 -0.52 -1.26
N ASN A 84 13.30 -1.58 -2.03
CA ASN A 84 12.07 -1.68 -2.80
C ASN A 84 11.68 -3.15 -3.07
N ALA A 85 10.37 -3.38 -3.19
CA ALA A 85 9.78 -4.57 -3.77
C ALA A 85 8.75 -4.13 -4.82
N PHE A 86 8.52 -4.95 -5.84
CA PHE A 86 7.57 -4.59 -6.89
C PHE A 86 7.03 -5.82 -7.61
N GLN A 87 5.83 -5.67 -8.15
CA GLN A 87 5.21 -6.61 -9.06
C GLN A 87 5.14 -6.05 -10.48
N THR A 88 5.49 -6.88 -11.48
CA THR A 88 5.38 -6.58 -12.91
C THR A 88 5.09 -7.83 -13.73
N LEU A 89 5.04 -7.71 -15.06
CA LEU A 89 4.89 -8.81 -16.00
C LEU A 89 6.11 -8.86 -16.94
N ASP A 90 6.59 -10.06 -17.26
CA ASP A 90 7.56 -10.23 -18.33
C ASP A 90 6.91 -10.11 -19.73
N ARG A 91 7.73 -10.19 -20.79
CA ARG A 91 7.25 -10.07 -22.18
C ARG A 91 6.25 -11.17 -22.59
N ARG A 92 6.16 -12.27 -21.85
CA ARG A 92 5.24 -13.38 -22.08
C ARG A 92 4.02 -13.32 -21.15
N GLY A 93 3.89 -12.26 -20.34
CA GLY A 93 2.82 -12.12 -19.35
C GLY A 93 3.02 -12.97 -18.09
N ARG A 94 4.23 -13.49 -17.84
CA ARG A 94 4.53 -14.17 -16.57
C ARG A 94 4.65 -13.13 -15.45
N PRO A 95 3.98 -13.33 -14.29
CA PRO A 95 4.15 -12.42 -13.17
C PRO A 95 5.57 -12.49 -12.60
N VAL A 96 6.19 -11.32 -12.45
CA VAL A 96 7.51 -11.16 -11.86
C VAL A 96 7.36 -10.35 -10.58
N ILE A 97 7.96 -10.84 -9.50
CA ILE A 97 8.07 -10.11 -8.24
C ILE A 97 9.56 -9.84 -8.00
N GLY A 98 9.93 -8.57 -7.92
CA GLY A 98 11.31 -8.14 -7.72
C GLY A 98 11.56 -7.61 -6.32
N PHE A 99 12.74 -7.92 -5.77
CA PHE A 99 13.23 -7.43 -4.49
C PHE A 99 14.61 -6.80 -4.66
N THR A 100 14.87 -5.63 -4.08
CA THR A 100 16.23 -5.09 -4.04
C THR A 100 17.03 -5.73 -2.92
N LEU A 101 18.36 -5.84 -3.09
CA LEU A 101 19.26 -6.31 -2.01
C LEU A 101 19.12 -5.48 -0.73
N THR A 102 18.86 -4.19 -0.86
CA THR A 102 18.69 -3.27 0.27
C THR A 102 17.40 -3.56 1.04
N LEU A 103 16.28 -3.88 0.38
CA LEU A 103 15.07 -4.29 1.10
C LEU A 103 15.25 -5.63 1.82
N ILE A 104 15.92 -6.59 1.18
CA ILE A 104 16.22 -7.88 1.80
C ILE A 104 17.08 -7.69 3.05
N ALA A 105 18.12 -6.85 2.98
CA ALA A 105 18.98 -6.54 4.12
C ALA A 105 18.27 -5.73 5.21
N ASP A 106 17.29 -4.90 4.83
CA ASP A 106 16.53 -4.08 5.77
C ASP A 106 15.48 -4.88 6.53
N ALA A 107 14.95 -5.98 6.00
CA ALA A 107 14.00 -6.82 6.71
C ALA A 107 14.56 -7.33 8.06
N ARG A 108 13.72 -7.37 9.10
CA ARG A 108 14.14 -7.77 10.45
C ARG A 108 13.88 -9.23 10.78
N ASN A 109 12.98 -9.86 10.04
CA ASN A 109 12.59 -11.25 10.25
C ASN A 109 11.94 -11.80 8.97
N ALA A 110 11.67 -13.10 8.99
CA ALA A 110 11.03 -13.80 7.89
C ALA A 110 9.57 -13.37 7.68
N ASP A 111 8.86 -12.99 8.74
CA ASP A 111 7.46 -12.54 8.66
C ASP A 111 7.30 -11.26 7.84
N GLU A 112 8.23 -10.30 7.99
CA GLU A 112 8.26 -9.07 7.18
C GLU A 112 8.47 -9.39 5.70
N LEU A 113 9.44 -10.26 5.36
CA LEU A 113 9.67 -10.66 3.97
C LEU A 113 8.47 -11.45 3.40
N ALA A 114 7.86 -12.32 4.20
CA ALA A 114 6.72 -13.11 3.79
C ALA A 114 5.49 -12.23 3.52
N PHE A 115 5.24 -11.24 4.38
CA PHE A 115 4.18 -10.27 4.18
C PHE A 115 4.41 -9.41 2.94
N VAL A 116 5.62 -8.89 2.71
CA VAL A 116 5.96 -8.11 1.50
C VAL A 116 5.80 -8.97 0.24
N LEU A 117 6.30 -10.20 0.23
CA LEU A 117 6.12 -11.11 -0.91
C LEU A 117 4.65 -11.45 -1.16
N GLY A 118 3.88 -11.69 -0.11
CA GLY A 118 2.43 -11.89 -0.20
C GLY A 118 1.69 -10.67 -0.77
N HIS A 119 2.09 -9.46 -0.34
CA HIS A 119 1.55 -8.19 -0.83
C HIS A 119 1.82 -7.99 -2.34
N GLU A 120 3.06 -8.20 -2.79
CA GLU A 120 3.39 -8.11 -4.22
C GLU A 120 2.65 -9.17 -5.05
N ALA A 121 2.52 -10.40 -4.53
CA ALA A 121 1.73 -11.44 -5.19
C ALA A 121 0.25 -11.03 -5.27
N ALA A 122 -0.30 -10.42 -4.22
CA ALA A 122 -1.68 -9.97 -4.16
C ALA A 122 -2.02 -8.93 -5.24
N HIS A 123 -1.10 -8.01 -5.57
CA HIS A 123 -1.31 -7.07 -6.68
C HIS A 123 -1.59 -7.78 -8.01
N HIS A 124 -0.83 -8.84 -8.29
CA HIS A 124 -1.06 -9.65 -9.49
C HIS A 124 -2.36 -10.46 -9.38
N ILE A 125 -2.57 -11.13 -8.25
CA ILE A 125 -3.74 -12.00 -8.02
C ILE A 125 -5.05 -11.23 -8.15
N ALA A 126 -5.09 -10.00 -7.63
CA ALA A 126 -6.25 -9.12 -7.72
C ALA A 126 -6.35 -8.38 -9.07
N GLY A 127 -5.38 -8.54 -9.97
CA GLY A 127 -5.38 -7.90 -11.29
C GLY A 127 -5.19 -6.39 -11.24
N HIS A 128 -4.41 -5.87 -10.29
CA HIS A 128 -4.27 -4.43 -10.10
C HIS A 128 -3.53 -3.73 -11.27
N ILE A 129 -2.56 -4.38 -11.94
CA ILE A 129 -1.90 -3.80 -13.13
C ILE A 129 -2.91 -3.48 -14.25
N PRO A 130 -3.67 -4.45 -14.79
CA PRO A 130 -4.61 -4.16 -15.87
C PRO A 130 -5.70 -3.19 -15.44
N LYS A 131 -6.27 -3.33 -14.23
CA LYS A 131 -7.26 -2.39 -13.69
C LYS A 131 -6.73 -0.95 -13.66
N ARG A 132 -5.47 -0.76 -13.24
CA ARG A 132 -4.82 0.56 -13.23
C ARG A 132 -4.62 1.13 -14.64
N GLN A 133 -4.22 0.29 -15.58
CA GLN A 133 -4.07 0.70 -16.99
C GLN A 133 -5.41 1.14 -17.58
N ASP A 134 -6.49 0.41 -17.30
CA ASP A 134 -7.86 0.75 -17.73
C ASP A 134 -8.34 2.06 -17.09
N GLN A 135 -8.07 2.27 -15.80
CA GLN A 135 -8.39 3.51 -15.09
C GLN A 135 -7.62 4.70 -15.67
N ALA A 136 -6.33 4.55 -15.95
CA ALA A 136 -5.50 5.60 -16.54
C ALA A 136 -5.97 5.97 -17.96
N LEU A 137 -6.29 4.96 -18.79
CA LEU A 137 -6.83 5.19 -20.15
C LEU A 137 -8.18 5.91 -20.09
N SER A 138 -9.09 5.44 -19.24
CA SER A 138 -10.42 6.04 -19.06
C SER A 138 -10.32 7.49 -18.57
N GLY A 139 -9.43 7.74 -17.60
CA GLY A 139 -9.15 9.08 -17.09
C GLY A 139 -8.58 10.01 -18.16
N ALA A 140 -7.65 9.52 -18.97
CA ALA A 140 -7.09 10.29 -20.09
C ALA A 140 -8.16 10.65 -21.12
N LEU A 141 -9.05 9.71 -21.49
CA LEU A 141 -10.15 9.97 -22.43
C LEU A 141 -11.13 11.04 -21.90
N LEU A 142 -11.53 10.93 -20.63
CA LEU A 142 -12.41 11.91 -19.98
C LEU A 142 -11.76 13.31 -19.91
N ALA A 143 -10.50 13.39 -19.50
CA ALA A 143 -9.75 14.64 -19.46
C ALA A 143 -9.64 15.27 -20.86
N GLY A 144 -9.43 14.46 -21.90
CA GLY A 144 -9.39 14.91 -23.29
C GLY A 144 -10.71 15.46 -23.79
N ALA A 145 -11.83 14.85 -23.41
CA ALA A 145 -13.16 15.35 -23.75
C ALA A 145 -13.46 16.70 -23.06
N LEU A 146 -13.14 16.83 -21.78
CA LEU A 146 -13.33 18.08 -21.02
C LEU A 146 -12.44 19.21 -21.55
N ALA A 147 -11.20 18.91 -21.90
CA ALA A 147 -10.24 19.91 -22.36
C ALA A 147 -10.56 20.43 -23.78
N GLN A 148 -11.12 19.59 -24.66
CA GLN A 148 -11.69 20.05 -25.94
C GLN A 148 -12.88 21.00 -25.72
N ALA A 149 -13.70 20.76 -24.70
CA ALA A 149 -14.82 21.63 -24.35
C ALA A 149 -14.39 22.96 -23.71
N SER A 150 -13.20 23.02 -23.08
CA SER A 150 -12.69 24.22 -22.41
C SER A 150 -11.88 25.17 -23.30
N GLY A 151 -11.69 24.83 -24.58
CA GLY A 151 -10.97 25.67 -25.55
C GLY A 151 -9.45 25.62 -25.43
N LEU A 152 -8.90 24.63 -24.70
CA LEU A 152 -7.46 24.37 -24.69
C LEU A 152 -7.00 23.87 -26.06
N SER A 153 -5.77 24.22 -26.45
CA SER A 153 -5.18 23.68 -27.67
C SER A 153 -4.94 22.17 -27.52
N ALA A 154 -5.04 21.43 -28.63
CA ALA A 154 -4.82 19.98 -28.62
C ALA A 154 -3.44 19.57 -28.06
N GLU A 155 -2.44 20.46 -28.10
CA GLU A 155 -1.11 20.23 -27.55
C GLU A 155 -1.08 20.34 -26.01
N GLU A 156 -1.73 21.36 -25.44
CA GLU A 156 -1.86 21.53 -23.99
C GLU A 156 -2.65 20.37 -23.35
N VAL A 157 -3.69 19.91 -24.03
CA VAL A 157 -4.47 18.74 -23.60
C VAL A 157 -3.59 17.49 -23.55
N ARG A 158 -2.81 17.23 -24.61
CA ARG A 158 -1.92 16.06 -24.66
C ARG A 158 -0.84 16.11 -23.59
N ALA A 159 -0.25 17.28 -23.34
CA ALA A 159 0.76 17.44 -22.30
C ALA A 159 0.19 17.13 -20.90
N ALA A 160 -0.98 17.70 -20.57
CA ALA A 160 -1.65 17.46 -19.29
C ALA A 160 -2.08 15.99 -19.12
N GLN A 161 -2.61 15.38 -20.18
CA GLN A 161 -2.98 13.95 -20.19
C GLN A 161 -1.76 13.06 -19.95
N ASN A 162 -0.63 13.33 -20.61
CA ASN A 162 0.58 12.52 -20.47
C ASN A 162 1.14 12.59 -19.04
N ILE A 163 1.19 13.79 -18.44
CA ILE A 163 1.65 13.96 -17.06
C ILE A 163 0.69 13.27 -16.08
N GLY A 164 -0.62 13.46 -16.25
CA GLY A 164 -1.64 12.83 -15.40
C GLY A 164 -1.62 11.30 -15.50
N ALA A 165 -1.50 10.78 -16.71
CA ALA A 165 -1.39 9.34 -16.96
C ALA A 165 -0.09 8.75 -16.39
N GLU A 166 1.04 9.46 -16.49
CA GLU A 166 2.31 8.99 -15.94
C GLU A 166 2.30 8.93 -14.41
N VAL A 167 1.70 9.91 -13.74
CA VAL A 167 1.53 9.90 -12.28
C VAL A 167 0.58 8.79 -11.86
N ALA A 168 -0.57 8.66 -12.53
CA ALA A 168 -1.57 7.63 -12.22
C ALA A 168 -1.08 6.20 -12.52
N ALA A 169 -0.23 6.02 -13.53
CA ALA A 169 0.32 4.71 -13.88
C ALA A 169 1.34 4.21 -12.84
N ARG A 170 1.96 5.11 -12.06
CA ARG A 170 2.99 4.77 -11.08
C ARG A 170 2.45 4.48 -9.69
N SER A 171 1.26 4.94 -9.34
CA SER A 171 0.63 4.74 -8.02
C SER A 171 -0.55 3.76 -8.09
N TYR A 172 -0.69 2.89 -7.10
CA TYR A 172 -1.92 2.11 -6.95
C TYR A 172 -2.94 2.99 -6.23
N SER A 173 -4.23 2.75 -6.46
CA SER A 173 -5.25 3.43 -5.65
C SER A 173 -5.16 2.93 -4.21
N ARG A 174 -5.63 3.76 -3.26
CA ARG A 174 -5.72 3.39 -1.84
C ARG A 174 -6.44 2.06 -1.64
N GLU A 175 -7.48 1.81 -2.42
CA GLU A 175 -8.28 0.58 -2.38
C GLU A 175 -7.47 -0.64 -2.83
N PHE A 176 -6.63 -0.50 -3.87
CA PHE A 176 -5.76 -1.59 -4.33
C PHE A 176 -4.68 -1.93 -3.32
N GLU A 177 -4.11 -0.93 -2.64
CA GLU A 177 -3.12 -1.15 -1.57
C GLU A 177 -3.74 -1.87 -0.37
N LEU A 178 -4.92 -1.46 0.07
CA LEU A 178 -5.63 -2.11 1.17
C LEU A 178 -6.09 -3.54 0.79
N GLU A 179 -6.55 -3.77 -0.45
CA GLU A 179 -6.84 -5.12 -0.94
C GLU A 179 -5.56 -5.98 -0.95
N ALA A 180 -4.44 -5.44 -1.43
CA ALA A 180 -3.16 -6.14 -1.44
C ALA A 180 -2.66 -6.47 -0.03
N ASP A 181 -2.83 -5.58 0.96
CA ASP A 181 -2.50 -5.85 2.36
C ASP A 181 -3.34 -6.98 2.95
N ALA A 182 -4.65 -6.99 2.71
CA ALA A 182 -5.53 -8.02 3.23
C ALA A 182 -5.21 -9.39 2.63
N LEU A 183 -5.00 -9.46 1.32
CA LEU A 183 -4.65 -10.72 0.63
C LEU A 183 -3.21 -11.16 0.93
N GLY A 184 -2.28 -10.22 1.01
CA GLY A 184 -0.90 -10.50 1.41
C GLY A 184 -0.84 -11.07 2.83
N ALA A 185 -1.67 -10.55 3.75
CA ALA A 185 -1.79 -11.10 5.09
C ALA A 185 -2.36 -12.53 5.08
N GLU A 186 -3.38 -12.81 4.26
CA GLU A 186 -3.92 -14.16 4.11
C GLU A 186 -2.89 -15.13 3.54
N ILE A 187 -2.16 -14.74 2.49
CA ILE A 187 -1.12 -15.56 1.87
C ILE A 187 0.02 -15.86 2.86
N ALA A 188 0.52 -14.84 3.57
CA ALA A 188 1.56 -15.02 4.58
C ALA A 188 1.11 -15.93 5.72
N LEU A 189 -0.13 -15.78 6.20
CA LEU A 189 -0.70 -16.65 7.23
C LEU A 189 -0.81 -18.10 6.76
N LEU A 190 -1.29 -18.33 5.53
CA LEU A 190 -1.39 -19.66 4.91
C LEU A 190 0.00 -20.30 4.67
N ALA A 191 1.03 -19.48 4.52
CA ALA A 191 2.42 -19.93 4.41
C ALA A 191 3.10 -20.19 5.76
N GLY A 192 2.39 -19.98 6.88
CA GLY A 192 2.89 -20.27 8.23
C GLY A 192 3.62 -19.10 8.91
N TYR A 193 3.55 -17.89 8.35
CA TYR A 193 4.11 -16.67 8.94
C TYR A 193 3.07 -15.90 9.74
N ASP A 194 3.51 -14.97 10.59
CA ASP A 194 2.63 -14.05 11.31
C ASP A 194 2.53 -12.70 10.57
N PRO A 195 1.41 -12.39 9.90
CA PRO A 195 1.28 -11.13 9.17
C PRO A 195 1.25 -9.89 10.05
N VAL A 196 0.88 -10.02 11.33
CA VAL A 196 0.90 -8.90 12.28
C VAL A 196 2.33 -8.52 12.62
N LEU A 197 3.21 -9.51 12.79
CA LEU A 197 4.65 -9.27 12.88
C LEU A 197 5.21 -8.74 11.55
N GLY A 198 4.77 -9.29 10.41
CA GLY A 198 5.19 -8.84 9.09
C GLY A 198 4.83 -7.39 8.77
N ALA A 199 3.65 -6.93 9.21
CA ALA A 199 3.23 -5.53 9.10
C ALA A 199 4.04 -4.57 9.99
N GLY A 200 4.91 -5.09 10.87
CA GLY A 200 5.93 -4.29 11.55
C GLY A 200 6.91 -3.60 10.60
N PHE A 201 7.02 -4.09 9.35
CA PHE A 201 7.76 -3.43 8.28
C PHE A 201 7.34 -1.95 8.10
N PHE A 202 6.03 -1.65 8.23
CA PHE A 202 5.51 -0.29 8.07
C PHE A 202 5.97 0.69 9.14
N ASP A 203 6.36 0.23 10.32
CA ASP A 203 6.86 1.11 11.39
C ASP A 203 8.20 1.75 11.04
N ARG A 204 8.86 1.25 10.00
CA ARG A 204 10.19 1.66 9.57
C ARG A 204 10.17 2.44 8.24
N LEU A 205 8.99 2.55 7.63
CA LEU A 205 8.77 3.39 6.47
C LEU A 205 8.32 4.77 6.92
N PRO A 206 8.73 5.85 6.22
CA PRO A 206 8.09 7.15 6.42
C PRO A 206 6.58 6.99 6.15
N ASP A 207 5.75 7.57 7.01
CA ASP A 207 4.31 7.57 6.78
C ASP A 207 4.03 8.39 5.51
N PRO A 208 3.45 7.79 4.45
CA PRO A 208 3.13 8.53 3.23
C PRO A 208 2.15 9.68 3.50
N GLY A 209 1.33 9.57 4.56
CA GLY A 209 0.28 10.51 4.95
C GLY A 209 -0.86 10.62 3.92
N ASP A 210 -1.95 11.30 4.29
CA ASP A 210 -3.11 11.58 3.41
C ASP A 210 -2.83 12.63 2.33
N ARG A 211 -1.56 12.87 1.97
CA ARG A 211 -1.28 13.75 0.83
C ARG A 211 -1.87 13.07 -0.40
N PHE A 212 -2.67 13.79 -1.18
CA PHE A 212 -3.23 13.40 -2.48
C PHE A 212 -2.17 12.87 -3.51
N LEU A 213 -0.88 12.88 -3.13
CA LEU A 213 0.28 12.43 -3.89
C LEU A 213 1.04 11.25 -3.21
N GLY A 214 0.59 10.79 -2.04
CA GLY A 214 1.12 9.61 -1.37
C GLY A 214 0.62 8.37 -2.10
N THR A 215 1.54 7.54 -2.61
CA THR A 215 1.20 6.35 -3.41
C THR A 215 0.67 5.18 -2.57
N HIS A 216 0.64 5.31 -1.23
CA HIS A 216 0.18 4.30 -0.28
C HIS A 216 -0.68 4.92 0.84
N PRO A 217 -1.68 4.20 1.39
CA PRO A 217 -2.46 4.64 2.55
C PRO A 217 -1.58 4.84 3.80
N PRO A 218 -2.06 5.59 4.83
CA PRO A 218 -1.34 5.75 6.08
C PRO A 218 -0.95 4.41 6.73
N ASN A 219 0.28 4.32 7.23
CA ASN A 219 0.83 3.06 7.76
C ASN A 219 -0.02 2.48 8.91
N ALA A 220 -0.59 3.33 9.76
CA ALA A 220 -1.46 2.92 10.85
C ALA A 220 -2.76 2.22 10.36
N GLU A 221 -3.34 2.72 9.26
CA GLU A 221 -4.52 2.12 8.65
C GLU A 221 -4.21 0.72 8.10
N ARG A 222 -3.11 0.61 7.34
CA ARG A 222 -2.64 -0.66 6.76
C ARG A 222 -2.42 -1.71 7.85
N LYS A 223 -1.72 -1.36 8.94
CA LYS A 223 -1.50 -2.25 10.08
C LYS A 223 -2.82 -2.68 10.76
N ALA A 224 -3.76 -1.76 10.94
CA ALA A 224 -5.06 -2.07 11.52
C ALA A 224 -5.85 -3.06 10.65
N LEU A 225 -5.80 -2.90 9.32
CA LEU A 225 -6.42 -3.80 8.36
C LEU A 225 -5.79 -5.20 8.40
N VAL A 226 -4.46 -5.30 8.42
CA VAL A 226 -3.76 -6.59 8.54
C VAL A 226 -4.18 -7.30 9.83
N ALA A 227 -4.17 -6.59 10.97
CA ALA A 227 -4.59 -7.17 12.25
C ALA A 227 -6.06 -7.62 12.22
N ALA A 228 -6.96 -6.86 11.59
CA ALA A 228 -8.36 -7.24 11.43
C ALA A 228 -8.53 -8.48 10.56
N THR A 229 -7.76 -8.58 9.47
CA THR A 229 -7.77 -9.74 8.56
C THR A 229 -7.33 -11.00 9.27
N VAL A 230 -6.22 -10.95 10.03
CA VAL A 230 -5.72 -12.09 10.80
C VAL A 230 -6.74 -12.55 11.86
N ARG A 231 -7.38 -11.61 12.58
CA ARG A 231 -8.45 -11.95 13.54
C ARG A 231 -9.61 -12.68 12.88
N ARG A 232 -10.05 -12.22 11.70
CA ARG A 232 -11.12 -12.87 10.93
C ARG A 232 -10.75 -14.30 10.53
N LEU A 233 -9.54 -14.49 10.01
CA LEU A 233 -9.06 -15.80 9.54
C LEU A 233 -8.87 -16.81 10.67
N ARG A 234 -8.39 -16.37 11.85
CA ARG A 234 -8.21 -17.24 13.03
C ARG A 234 -9.52 -17.58 13.75
N GLY A 235 -10.59 -16.82 13.51
CA GLY A 235 -11.92 -17.06 14.07
C GLY A 235 -12.88 -17.83 13.16
N SER A 236 -12.42 -18.25 11.98
CA SER A 236 -13.22 -19.00 10.99
C SER A 236 -12.94 -20.50 11.03
#